data_AF-A0A820WE10-F1
#
_entry.id   AF-A0A820WE10-F1
#
_cell.length_a   1.000
_cell.length_b   1.000
_cell.length_c   1.000
_cell.angle_alpha   90.00
_cell.angle_beta   90.00
_cell.angle_gamma   90.00
#
_symmetry.space_group_name_H-M   'P 1'
#
loop_
_entity.id
_entity.type
_entity.pdbx_description
1 polymer ?
#
loop_
_entity_poly.entity_id
_entity_poly.type
_entity_poly.pdbx_seq_one_letter_code
_entity_poly.pdbx_strand_id
1 'polypeptide(L)'
;MIYLLGASAGEEELATKTLHIQSKRFYLDVKQNRRGRFIKIAEVSAGGRKSRILMSMSVASELRDHLDTFNEHIRTLGEQNLNNPQLTEDGRLRSALITRDDRKYYLDLKENERGRFLRISMVGINTQRTQIALPAQGVEELRDTLNSLLEEFGNEDDK
;
A
#
# COMPACT_ATOMS: atom_id res chain seq x y z
N MET A 1 2.97 31.37 14.20
CA MET A 1 3.87 30.30 14.64
C MET A 1 3.06 29.01 14.65
N ILE A 2 3.11 28.24 13.57
CA ILE A 2 2.27 27.05 13.38
C ILE A 2 3.13 25.83 13.72
N TYR A 3 2.72 25.04 14.70
CA TYR A 3 3.43 23.83 15.11
C TYR A 3 3.35 22.77 14.01
N LEU A 4 4.49 22.47 13.37
CA LEU A 4 4.66 21.27 12.55
C LEU A 4 4.61 20.05 13.46
N LEU A 5 3.52 19.29 13.37
CA LEU A 5 3.40 18.00 14.03
C LEU A 5 4.36 16.98 13.38
N GLY A 6 5.42 16.66 14.10
CA GLY A 6 5.99 15.31 14.11
C GLY A 6 7.04 14.98 13.05
N ALA A 7 8.14 15.74 12.99
CA ALA A 7 9.40 15.09 12.67
C ALA A 7 9.82 14.28 13.91
N SER A 8 9.73 12.95 13.84
CA SER A 8 10.39 12.08 14.81
C SER A 8 11.88 12.42 14.76
N ALA A 9 12.45 12.90 15.87
CA ALA A 9 13.86 13.29 15.92
C ALA A 9 14.73 12.08 15.51
N GLY A 10 15.24 12.09 14.27
CA GLY A 10 16.01 10.99 13.68
C GLY A 10 15.42 10.34 12.42
N GLU A 11 14.28 10.83 11.90
CA GLU A 11 13.77 10.46 10.57
C GLU A 11 13.98 11.60 9.56
N GLU A 12 14.76 11.35 8.52
CA GLU A 12 14.90 12.22 7.35
C GLU A 12 13.88 11.81 6.28
N GLU A 13 13.24 12.78 5.64
CA GLU A 13 12.37 12.54 4.47
C GLU A 13 13.18 12.78 3.19
N LEU A 14 13.28 11.75 2.35
CA LEU A 14 14.06 11.78 1.11
C LEU A 14 13.19 12.15 -0.10
N ALA A 15 11.96 11.65 -0.13
CA ALA A 15 11.00 11.93 -1.19
C ALA A 15 9.58 11.74 -0.71
N THR A 16 8.65 12.49 -1.31
CA THR A 16 7.22 12.35 -1.10
C THR A 16 6.49 12.39 -2.43
N LYS A 17 5.61 11.41 -2.67
CA LYS A 17 4.66 11.38 -3.81
C LYS A 17 3.24 11.35 -3.27
N THR A 18 2.32 12.00 -3.97
CA THR A 18 0.90 12.05 -3.58
C THR A 18 0.02 11.53 -4.70
N LEU A 19 -0.83 10.55 -4.40
CA LEU A 19 -1.82 10.00 -5.34
C LEU A 19 -3.22 10.46 -4.93
N HIS A 20 -4.02 10.86 -5.91
CA HIS A 20 -5.40 11.28 -5.71
C HIS A 20 -6.32 10.26 -6.37
N ILE A 21 -6.82 9.30 -5.58
CA ILE A 21 -7.62 8.19 -6.08
C ILE A 21 -9.04 8.31 -5.54
N GLN A 22 -10.00 8.59 -6.43
CA GLN A 22 -11.38 8.89 -6.07
C GLN A 22 -11.44 10.01 -5.01
N SER A 23 -12.08 9.75 -3.87
CA SER A 23 -12.21 10.68 -2.74
C SER A 23 -11.13 10.52 -1.67
N LYS A 24 -10.06 9.76 -1.97
CA LYS A 24 -8.95 9.48 -1.06
C LYS A 24 -7.65 10.10 -1.57
N ARG A 25 -6.78 10.47 -0.64
CA ARG A 25 -5.39 10.86 -0.91
C ARG A 25 -4.44 9.84 -0.30
N PHE A 26 -3.42 9.46 -1.05
CA PHE A 26 -2.36 8.58 -0.58
C PHE A 26 -1.04 9.34 -0.62
N TYR A 27 -0.31 9.34 0.49
CA TYR A 27 1.02 9.93 0.60
C TYR A 27 2.03 8.79 0.72
N LEU A 28 3.00 8.77 -0.19
CA LEU A 28 4.10 7.82 -0.21
C LEU A 28 5.36 8.58 0.15
N ASP A 29 5.82 8.40 1.38
CA ASP A 29 7.02 9.06 1.91
C ASP A 29 8.16 8.03 1.94
N VAL A 30 9.25 8.29 1.22
CA VAL A 30 10.53 7.60 1.42
C VAL A 30 11.26 8.31 2.55
N LYS A 31 11.60 7.55 3.59
CA LYS A 31 12.25 8.07 4.80
C LYS A 31 13.47 7.25 5.16
N GLN A 32 14.40 7.87 5.86
CA GLN A 32 15.62 7.22 6.34
C GLN A 32 15.83 7.51 7.83
N ASN A 33 16.23 6.51 8.58
CA ASN A 33 16.66 6.66 9.96
C ASN A 33 17.90 5.78 10.21
N ARG A 34 18.36 5.70 11.46
CA ARG A 34 19.54 4.90 11.85
C ARG A 34 19.43 3.40 11.52
N ARG A 35 18.23 2.89 11.26
CA ARG A 35 17.98 1.47 10.92
C ARG A 35 17.93 1.22 9.41
N GLY A 36 18.09 2.25 8.59
CA GLY A 36 18.00 2.17 7.14
C GLY A 36 16.79 2.90 6.57
N ARG A 37 16.53 2.64 5.29
CA ARG A 37 15.51 3.31 4.49
C ARG A 37 14.20 2.55 4.48
N PHE A 38 13.08 3.25 4.42
CA PHE A 38 11.75 2.65 4.42
C PHE A 38 10.73 3.53 3.71
N ILE A 39 9.63 2.92 3.28
CA ILE A 39 8.47 3.61 2.70
C ILE A 39 7.35 3.64 3.72
N LYS A 40 6.76 4.81 3.92
CA LYS A 40 5.51 5.02 4.65
C LYS A 40 4.42 5.39 3.67
N ILE A 41 3.33 4.60 3.65
CA ILE A 41 2.13 4.89 2.86
C ILE A 41 1.02 5.31 3.81
N ALA A 42 0.55 6.55 3.68
CA ALA A 42 -0.56 7.07 4.45
C ALA A 42 -1.80 7.28 3.57
N GLU A 43 -2.95 6.79 4.00
CA GLU A 43 -4.26 7.06 3.40
C GLU A 43 -4.97 8.16 4.19
N VAL A 44 -5.52 9.14 3.48
CA VAL A 44 -6.47 10.12 4.02
C VAL A 44 -7.80 9.95 3.28
N SER A 45 -8.81 9.48 4.00
CA SER A 45 -10.18 9.36 3.48
C SER A 45 -10.88 10.71 3.35
N ALA A 46 -11.98 10.77 2.59
CA ALA A 46 -12.82 11.96 2.45
C ALA A 46 -13.24 12.59 3.78
N GLY A 47 -13.54 11.76 4.79
CA GLY A 47 -13.91 12.21 6.14
C GLY A 47 -12.72 12.62 7.02
N GLY A 48 -11.52 12.78 6.46
CA GLY A 48 -10.32 13.17 7.19
C GLY A 48 -9.67 12.06 8.01
N ARG A 49 -10.28 10.86 8.09
CA ARG A 49 -9.68 9.72 8.78
C ARG A 49 -8.37 9.34 8.10
N LYS A 50 -7.31 9.25 8.90
CA LYS A 50 -5.95 8.88 8.46
C LYS A 50 -5.62 7.45 8.88
N SER A 51 -5.00 6.68 8.01
CA SER A 51 -4.36 5.41 8.35
C SER A 51 -3.01 5.31 7.64
N ARG A 52 -2.13 4.43 8.11
CA ARG A 52 -0.80 4.28 7.52
C ARG A 52 -0.26 2.86 7.68
N ILE A 53 0.61 2.48 6.76
CA ILE A 53 1.46 1.30 6.81
C ILE A 53 2.91 1.73 6.56
N LEU A 54 3.86 0.96 7.09
CA LEU A 54 5.29 1.20 6.93
C LEU A 54 5.96 -0.09 6.50
N MET A 55 6.89 -0.03 5.56
CA MET A 55 7.58 -1.21 5.03
C MET A 55 9.02 -0.89 4.65
N SER A 56 9.91 -1.88 4.71
CA SER A 56 11.27 -1.75 4.17
C SER A 56 11.22 -1.59 2.65
N MET A 57 12.35 -1.17 2.05
CA MET A 57 12.48 -1.08 0.60
C MET A 57 12.27 -2.45 -0.08
N SER A 58 12.77 -3.53 0.53
CA SER A 58 12.56 -4.90 0.05
C SER A 58 11.08 -5.33 0.03
N VAL A 59 10.32 -5.04 1.09
CA VAL A 59 8.88 -5.32 1.12
C VAL A 59 8.11 -4.45 0.12
N ALA A 60 8.54 -3.20 -0.11
CA ALA A 60 7.95 -2.35 -1.14
C ALA A 60 8.19 -2.91 -2.56
N SER A 61 9.36 -3.52 -2.80
CA SER A 61 9.69 -4.24 -4.04
C SER A 61 8.75 -5.42 -4.26
N GLU A 62 8.59 -6.29 -3.26
CA GLU A 62 7.65 -7.42 -3.34
C GLU A 62 6.19 -6.96 -3.49
N LEU A 63 5.82 -5.85 -2.82
CA LEU A 63 4.49 -5.25 -2.99
C LEU A 63 4.26 -4.82 -4.42
N ARG A 64 5.19 -4.10 -5.05
CA ARG A 64 5.10 -3.68 -6.46
C ARG A 64 4.84 -4.89 -7.36
N ASP A 65 5.58 -5.97 -7.19
CA ASP A 65 5.46 -7.18 -8.03
C ASP A 65 4.08 -7.85 -7.84
N HIS A 66 3.55 -7.84 -6.62
CA HIS A 66 2.17 -8.28 -6.37
C HIS A 66 1.14 -7.33 -7.00
N LEU A 67 1.38 -6.02 -7.06
CA LEU A 67 0.45 -5.08 -7.72
C LEU A 67 0.31 -5.36 -9.23
N ASP A 68 1.39 -5.79 -9.91
CA ASP A 68 1.30 -6.26 -11.29
C ASP A 68 0.33 -7.45 -11.42
N THR A 69 0.53 -8.43 -10.54
CA THR A 69 -0.30 -9.63 -10.46
C THR A 69 -1.78 -9.30 -10.15
N PHE A 70 -2.05 -8.30 -9.30
CA PHE A 70 -3.40 -7.81 -9.04
C PHE A 70 -3.99 -7.04 -10.22
N ASN A 71 -3.21 -6.20 -10.92
CA ASN A 71 -3.67 -5.45 -12.09
C ASN A 71 -4.14 -6.38 -13.22
N GLU A 72 -3.39 -7.44 -13.52
CA GLU A 72 -3.80 -8.47 -14.48
C GLU A 72 -5.14 -9.12 -14.09
N HIS A 73 -5.31 -9.43 -12.80
CA HIS A 73 -6.56 -10.01 -12.32
C HIS A 73 -7.73 -9.01 -12.36
N ILE A 74 -7.50 -7.74 -12.05
CA ILE A 74 -8.52 -6.69 -12.16
C ILE A 74 -8.98 -6.53 -13.62
N ARG A 75 -8.06 -6.58 -14.59
CA ARG A 75 -8.37 -6.51 -16.03
C ARG A 75 -9.25 -7.68 -16.47
N THR A 76 -8.86 -8.91 -16.13
CA THR A 76 -9.65 -10.12 -16.47
C THR A 76 -11.05 -10.10 -15.85
N LEU A 77 -11.20 -9.61 -14.62
CA LEU A 77 -12.52 -9.42 -13.99
C LEU A 77 -13.38 -8.32 -14.62
N GLY A 78 -12.78 -7.35 -15.34
CA GLY A 78 -13.52 -6.33 -16.08
C GLY A 78 -14.13 -6.87 -17.38
N GLU A 79 -13.45 -7.84 -17.99
CA GLU A 79 -13.88 -8.51 -19.22
C GLU A 79 -14.95 -9.59 -18.96
N GLN A 80 -14.90 -10.25 -17.80
CA GLN A 80 -15.78 -11.37 -17.38
C GLN A 80 -17.09 -10.90 -16.69
N ASN A 81 -17.72 -9.83 -17.18
CA ASN A 81 -18.75 -9.09 -16.45
C ASN A 81 -20.15 -9.74 -16.36
N LEU A 82 -20.26 -11.07 -16.23
CA LEU A 82 -21.55 -11.77 -16.09
C LEU A 82 -21.43 -12.93 -15.10
N ASN A 83 -22.13 -12.81 -13.96
CA ASN A 83 -22.43 -13.91 -13.03
C ASN A 83 -21.22 -14.58 -12.35
N ASN A 84 -20.53 -13.89 -11.44
CA ASN A 84 -19.66 -14.58 -10.49
C ASN A 84 -20.45 -14.94 -9.21
N PRO A 85 -20.91 -16.19 -9.03
CA PRO A 85 -21.73 -16.59 -7.88
C PRO A 85 -20.88 -16.89 -6.64
N GLN A 86 -19.56 -16.67 -6.69
CA GLN A 86 -18.61 -17.07 -5.64
C GLN A 86 -17.87 -15.87 -5.05
N LEU A 87 -18.60 -14.80 -4.72
CA LEU A 87 -18.09 -13.90 -3.70
C LEU A 87 -18.05 -14.69 -2.40
N THR A 88 -16.84 -14.88 -1.87
CA THR A 88 -16.65 -15.34 -0.49
C THR A 88 -17.49 -14.48 0.46
N GLU A 89 -17.86 -14.99 1.64
CA GLU A 89 -18.67 -14.21 2.60
C GLU A 89 -18.08 -12.82 2.91
N ASP A 90 -16.74 -12.68 2.83
CA ASP A 90 -16.05 -11.41 3.05
C ASP A 90 -15.83 -10.58 1.77
N GLY A 91 -16.28 -11.04 0.60
CA GLY A 91 -16.14 -10.35 -0.70
C GLY A 91 -14.72 -10.37 -1.27
N ARG A 92 -13.86 -11.29 -0.85
CA ARG A 92 -12.47 -11.43 -1.34
C ARG A 92 -12.41 -12.17 -2.67
N LEU A 93 -11.64 -11.59 -3.59
CA LEU A 93 -11.41 -12.07 -4.95
C LEU A 93 -10.03 -12.73 -5.09
N ARG A 94 -9.00 -12.13 -4.48
CA ARG A 94 -7.62 -12.65 -4.51
C ARG A 94 -6.84 -12.19 -3.29
N SER A 95 -5.92 -13.03 -2.80
CA SER A 95 -5.02 -12.68 -1.69
C SER A 95 -3.56 -12.98 -1.99
N ALA A 96 -2.67 -12.22 -1.35
CA ALA A 96 -1.25 -12.49 -1.23
C ALA A 96 -0.76 -12.13 0.19
N LEU A 97 0.41 -12.66 0.57
CA LEU A 97 1.02 -12.43 1.87
C LEU A 97 2.52 -12.19 1.68
N ILE A 98 3.00 -11.06 2.18
CA ILE A 98 4.43 -10.80 2.35
C ILE A 98 4.77 -10.99 3.83
N THR A 99 5.81 -11.76 4.12
CA THR A 99 6.34 -11.93 5.48
C THR A 99 7.78 -11.46 5.52
N ARG A 100 8.09 -10.56 6.45
CA ARG A 100 9.46 -10.07 6.67
C ARG A 100 9.67 -9.89 8.17
N ASP A 101 10.64 -10.61 8.70
CA ASP A 101 10.89 -10.74 10.13
C ASP A 101 9.57 -11.08 10.87
N ASP A 102 9.23 -10.32 11.90
CA ASP A 102 7.99 -10.45 12.67
C ASP A 102 6.81 -9.63 12.10
N ARG A 103 6.91 -9.15 10.86
CA ARG A 103 5.85 -8.37 10.20
C ARG A 103 5.20 -9.15 9.07
N LYS A 104 3.88 -9.08 9.02
CA LYS A 104 3.06 -9.66 7.94
C LYS A 104 2.27 -8.58 7.22
N TYR A 105 2.29 -8.62 5.90
CA TYR A 105 1.50 -7.74 5.04
C TYR A 105 0.51 -8.57 4.24
N TYR A 106 -0.77 -8.46 4.59
CA TYR A 106 -1.85 -9.13 3.88
C TYR A 106 -2.39 -8.22 2.78
N LEU A 107 -2.40 -8.72 1.55
CA LEU A 107 -2.89 -8.02 0.38
C LEU A 107 -4.17 -8.72 -0.07
N ASP A 108 -5.32 -8.09 0.12
CA ASP A 108 -6.62 -8.67 -0.24
C ASP A 108 -7.30 -7.80 -1.29
N LEU A 109 -7.43 -8.28 -2.52
CA LEU A 109 -8.33 -7.69 -3.50
C LEU A 109 -9.75 -8.13 -3.17
N LYS A 110 -10.64 -7.16 -2.95
CA LYS A 110 -12.00 -7.36 -2.48
C LYS A 110 -12.99 -6.57 -3.31
N GLU A 111 -14.25 -6.99 -3.29
CA GLU A 111 -15.39 -6.35 -3.93
C GLU A 111 -16.51 -6.16 -2.91
N ASN A 112 -17.14 -4.99 -2.96
CA ASN A 112 -18.37 -4.70 -2.22
C ASN A 112 -19.27 -3.79 -3.06
N GLU A 113 -20.39 -3.33 -2.49
CA GLU A 113 -21.37 -2.46 -3.17
C GLU A 113 -20.77 -1.16 -3.72
N ARG A 114 -19.63 -0.70 -3.20
CA ARG A 114 -18.93 0.51 -3.66
C ARG A 114 -17.90 0.24 -4.75
N GLY A 115 -17.71 -1.02 -5.12
CA GLY A 115 -16.76 -1.48 -6.13
C GLY A 115 -15.56 -2.24 -5.54
N ARG A 116 -14.56 -2.45 -6.40
CA ARG A 116 -13.35 -3.23 -6.07
C ARG A 116 -12.28 -2.36 -5.42
N PHE A 117 -11.57 -2.93 -4.45
CA PHE A 117 -10.47 -2.28 -3.75
C PHE A 117 -9.43 -3.30 -3.28
N LEU A 118 -8.17 -2.87 -3.24
CA LEU A 118 -7.08 -3.62 -2.63
C LEU A 118 -6.89 -3.15 -1.18
N ARG A 119 -7.09 -4.05 -0.23
CA ARG A 119 -6.79 -3.82 1.19
C ARG A 119 -5.37 -4.31 1.49
N ILE A 120 -4.52 -3.39 1.97
CA ILE A 120 -3.16 -3.70 2.41
C ILE A 120 -3.12 -3.57 3.92
N SER A 121 -2.99 -4.69 4.63
CA SER A 121 -2.92 -4.74 6.09
C SER A 121 -1.51 -5.07 6.57
N MET A 122 -0.94 -4.24 7.44
CA MET A 122 0.31 -4.51 8.14
C MET A 122 0.00 -4.99 9.56
N VAL A 123 0.56 -6.13 9.95
CA VAL A 123 0.52 -6.65 11.32
C VAL A 123 1.93 -6.63 11.88
N GLY A 124 2.15 -5.86 12.95
CA GLY A 124 3.44 -5.78 13.64
C GLY A 124 3.60 -6.79 14.77
N ILE A 125 4.78 -6.76 15.41
CA ILE A 125 5.20 -7.62 16.53
C ILE A 125 4.15 -7.67 17.66
N ASN A 126 3.59 -6.51 18.04
CA ASN A 126 2.61 -6.41 19.12
C ASN A 126 1.17 -6.78 18.69
N THR A 127 1.01 -7.50 17.58
CA THR A 127 -0.28 -7.81 16.92
C THR A 127 -1.09 -6.59 16.48
N GLN A 128 -0.56 -5.37 16.63
CA GLN A 128 -1.21 -4.16 16.16
C GLN A 128 -1.35 -4.23 14.64
N ARG A 129 -2.61 -4.20 14.18
CA ARG A 129 -2.96 -4.20 12.76
C ARG A 129 -3.29 -2.79 12.31
N THR A 130 -2.62 -2.32 11.28
CA THR A 130 -3.02 -1.13 10.54
C THR A 130 -3.29 -1.49 9.09
N GLN A 131 -4.08 -0.69 8.38
CA GLN A 131 -4.41 -0.97 6.99
C GLN A 131 -4.75 0.28 6.20
N ILE A 132 -4.57 0.18 4.89
CA ILE A 132 -5.10 1.12 3.90
C ILE A 132 -6.00 0.36 2.91
N ALA A 133 -6.91 1.09 2.25
CA ALA A 133 -7.83 0.57 1.25
C ALA A 133 -7.75 1.40 -0.02
N LEU A 134 -7.01 0.89 -1.00
CA LEU A 134 -6.79 1.50 -2.31
C LEU A 134 -7.89 1.09 -3.28
N PRO A 135 -8.66 2.03 -3.87
CA PRO A 135 -9.59 1.70 -4.95
C PRO A 135 -8.87 0.99 -6.11
N ALA A 136 -9.49 -0.03 -6.71
CA ALA A 136 -8.84 -0.87 -7.73
C ALA A 136 -8.27 -0.06 -8.92
N GLN A 137 -8.93 1.03 -9.30
CA GLN A 137 -8.48 1.97 -10.34
C GLN A 137 -7.14 2.66 -10.05
N GLY A 138 -6.67 2.68 -8.79
CA GLY A 138 -5.39 3.29 -8.40
C GLY A 138 -4.26 2.29 -8.20
N VAL A 139 -4.47 1.00 -8.48
CA VAL A 139 -3.47 -0.06 -8.26
C VAL A 139 -2.27 0.11 -9.21
N GLU A 140 -2.53 0.44 -10.49
CA GLU A 140 -1.48 0.75 -11.48
C GLU A 140 -0.68 2.00 -11.09
N GLU A 141 -1.35 3.10 -10.73
CA GLU A 141 -0.67 4.33 -10.31
C GLU A 141 0.19 4.12 -9.05
N LEU A 142 -0.29 3.33 -8.08
CA LEU A 142 0.51 2.96 -6.91
C LEU A 142 1.75 2.14 -7.31
N ARG A 143 1.58 1.18 -8.20
CA ARG A 143 2.66 0.32 -8.69
C ARG A 143 3.74 1.14 -9.39
N ASP A 144 3.37 2.03 -10.30
CA ASP A 144 4.32 2.87 -11.03
C ASP A 144 5.04 3.84 -10.10
N THR A 145 4.31 4.40 -9.13
CA THR A 145 4.91 5.27 -8.11
C THR A 145 5.91 4.51 -7.25
N LEU A 146 5.59 3.28 -6.81
CA LEU A 146 6.53 2.44 -6.08
C LEU A 146 7.74 2.09 -6.94
N ASN A 147 7.54 1.77 -8.21
CA ASN A 147 8.65 1.47 -9.12
C ASN A 147 9.62 2.65 -9.23
N SER A 148 9.10 3.86 -9.49
CA SER A 148 9.93 5.07 -9.55
C SER A 148 10.69 5.34 -8.25
N LEU A 149 10.04 5.19 -7.09
CA LEU A 149 10.69 5.38 -5.80
C LEU A 149 11.75 4.30 -5.51
N LEU A 150 11.53 3.07 -5.94
CA LEU A 150 12.48 1.96 -5.78
C LEU A 150 13.69 2.11 -6.70
N GLU A 151 13.52 2.58 -7.93
CA GLU A 151 14.63 2.88 -8.85
C GLU A 151 15.53 3.99 -8.29
N GLU A 152 14.92 5.04 -7.73
CA GLU A 152 15.64 6.20 -7.20
C GLU A 152 16.30 5.91 -5.84
N PHE A 153 15.63 5.15 -4.96
CA PHE A 153 16.03 5.02 -3.55
C PHE A 153 16.27 3.57 -3.07
N GLY A 154 16.11 2.54 -3.89
CA GLY A 154 16.15 1.13 -3.46
C GLY A 154 17.55 0.54 -3.21
N ASN A 155 18.61 1.20 -3.66
CA ASN A 155 19.93 0.56 -3.87
C ASN A 155 20.88 0.53 -2.66
N GLU A 156 20.44 0.85 -1.44
CA GLU A 156 21.37 0.94 -0.28
C GLU A 156 21.42 -0.30 0.63
N ASP A 157 20.46 -1.22 0.53
CA ASP A 157 20.33 -2.33 1.50
C ASP A 157 20.64 -3.73 0.91
N ASP A 158 21.18 -3.84 -0.31
CA ASP A 158 21.58 -5.11 -0.96
C ASP A 158 23.12 -5.34 -0.98
N LYS A 159 23.84 -4.91 0.07
CA LYS A 159 25.24 -5.31 0.31
C LYS A 159 25.46 -5.88 1.70
#